data_AF-A0AAD7CGG5-F1
#
_entry.id   AF-A0AAD7CGG5-F1
#
_cell.length_a   1.000
_cell.length_b   1.000
_cell.length_c   1.000
_cell.angle_alpha   90.00
_cell.angle_beta   90.00
_cell.angle_gamma   90.00
#
_symmetry.space_group_name_H-M   'P 1'
#
loop_
_entity.id
_entity.type
_entity.pdbx_description
1 polymer ?
#
loop_
_entity_poly.entity_id
_entity_poly.type
_entity_poly.pdbx_seq_one_letter_code
_entity_poly.pdbx_strand_id
1 'polypeptide(L)'
;MPSPRLLALASLIYFIPLTSAASYHISQNGVPGSSVVEVTHPTTDNTAILQTIGQVNQKTSAPIDAPPSSSVPPVIVTAVDGSLVNSTVSDVTSASSSRRRRSRRSSLPQVTPLQRKRSSSDYVQVFAPEAAGVHDGSIEGSAYLTYTVVNNATYNIDDCLAFCDRVEGCEFVNLYYEFNNELLDFVFSEKSNLKCSAYGDVHNASEKTNLGGQASYTQVGNQPVPLTYITESSGWALKPAEPTEPAQPATPAGYELVFGPTGGANNAPGYMGFAFLDRYDVDACAALCNGRGYDAVGGVCQYFNIWRAVVDGVPTTYTCSMYYLVADESTAVNYGQGDLVVTLSRGYKRLSVLPDGGFESYTCDDFCYAASSDNWVGTTPSGGALDATIFHYSTFAHTGNVSALLGAANGDDSDAGSLSPAKPLTTVKGSNYVLQLFVANDFSDDVDEAAAAVEVLWNGKQVGSVTGVQHYAPSQFNVVGTGADVLTIQGGAAPAWSFVDDVFIALL
;
A
#
# COMPACT_ATOMS: atom_id res chain seq x y z
N MET A 1 50.56 -60.13 30.26
CA MET A 1 49.33 -60.39 29.48
C MET A 1 49.12 -59.22 28.53
N PRO A 2 49.39 -59.37 27.22
CA PRO A 2 49.19 -58.32 26.23
C PRO A 2 47.78 -58.39 25.62
N SER A 3 47.16 -57.23 25.45
CA SER A 3 45.84 -57.01 24.86
C SER A 3 45.91 -57.01 23.31
N PRO A 4 44.94 -57.60 22.58
CA PRO A 4 44.98 -57.65 21.13
C PRO A 4 44.47 -56.34 20.51
N ARG A 5 45.23 -55.81 19.55
CA ARG A 5 44.84 -54.69 18.68
C ARG A 5 43.90 -55.22 17.59
N LEU A 6 42.68 -54.68 17.52
CA LEU A 6 41.79 -54.84 16.36
C LEU A 6 42.26 -53.93 15.22
N LEU A 7 42.54 -54.54 14.07
CA LEU A 7 42.71 -53.88 12.78
C LEU A 7 41.32 -53.65 12.16
N ALA A 8 40.92 -52.40 11.99
CA ALA A 8 39.77 -52.03 11.17
C ALA A 8 40.25 -51.82 9.72
N LEU A 9 39.77 -52.67 8.80
CA LEU A 9 39.89 -52.45 7.36
C LEU A 9 38.92 -51.31 6.98
N ALA A 10 39.47 -50.18 6.54
CA ALA A 10 38.71 -49.15 5.85
C ALA A 10 38.60 -49.51 4.36
N SER A 11 37.42 -49.96 3.93
CA SER A 11 37.09 -50.14 2.52
C SER A 11 36.79 -48.77 1.91
N LEU A 12 37.74 -48.23 1.15
CA LEU A 12 37.56 -47.01 0.37
C LEU A 12 36.73 -47.35 -0.89
N ILE A 13 35.42 -47.13 -0.85
CA ILE A 13 34.55 -47.23 -2.03
C ILE A 13 34.70 -45.93 -2.81
N TYR A 14 35.42 -45.99 -3.92
CA TYR A 14 35.45 -44.92 -4.94
C TYR A 14 34.11 -44.93 -5.68
N PHE A 15 33.24 -43.95 -5.39
CA PHE A 15 32.11 -43.63 -6.27
C PHE A 15 32.67 -42.97 -7.53
N ILE A 16 32.64 -43.70 -8.64
CA ILE A 16 32.84 -43.12 -9.97
C ILE A 16 31.52 -42.44 -10.34
N PRO A 17 31.48 -41.11 -10.57
CA PRO A 17 30.29 -40.48 -11.10
C PRO A 17 30.14 -40.97 -12.55
N LEU A 18 29.20 -41.88 -12.80
CA LEU A 18 28.70 -42.11 -14.14
C LEU A 18 27.95 -40.84 -14.56
N THR A 19 28.62 -39.96 -15.30
CA THR A 19 27.96 -38.87 -16.03
C THR A 19 27.27 -39.46 -17.26
N SER A 20 26.22 -40.25 -17.04
CA SER A 20 25.22 -40.43 -18.10
C SER A 20 24.48 -39.12 -18.23
N ALA A 21 24.55 -38.47 -19.39
CA ALA A 21 23.63 -37.41 -19.74
C ALA A 21 22.22 -38.02 -19.80
N ALA A 22 21.55 -38.08 -18.65
CA ALA A 22 20.18 -38.51 -18.55
C ALA A 22 19.36 -37.52 -19.38
N SER A 23 18.74 -38.02 -20.45
CA SER A 23 17.75 -37.25 -21.18
C SER A 23 16.54 -37.08 -20.26
N TYR A 24 16.31 -35.87 -19.79
CA TYR A 24 15.21 -35.56 -18.86
C TYR A 24 13.86 -35.69 -19.59
N HIS A 25 12.93 -36.48 -19.03
CA HIS A 25 11.62 -36.74 -19.65
C HIS A 25 10.78 -35.47 -19.83
N ILE A 26 10.89 -34.50 -18.91
CA ILE A 26 10.18 -33.23 -18.99
C ILE A 26 10.55 -32.46 -20.28
N SER A 27 11.81 -32.47 -20.72
CA SER A 27 12.15 -31.73 -21.95
C SER A 27 11.56 -32.33 -23.24
N GLN A 28 10.99 -33.54 -23.18
CA GLN A 28 10.40 -34.22 -24.33
C GLN A 28 8.88 -34.05 -24.44
N ASN A 29 8.19 -33.77 -23.32
CA ASN A 29 6.72 -33.72 -23.27
C ASN A 29 6.15 -32.33 -23.54
N GLY A 30 6.97 -31.27 -23.42
CA GLY A 30 6.52 -29.92 -23.72
C GLY A 30 7.38 -28.84 -23.08
N VAL A 31 6.93 -27.62 -23.29
CA VAL A 31 7.32 -26.41 -22.57
C VAL A 31 5.99 -25.81 -22.13
N PRO A 32 5.79 -25.41 -20.85
CA PRO A 32 4.56 -24.72 -20.43
C PRO A 32 4.30 -23.61 -21.44
N GLY A 33 3.08 -23.54 -21.99
CA GLY A 33 2.73 -22.81 -23.21
C GLY A 33 3.76 -21.75 -23.64
N SER A 34 4.67 -22.09 -24.56
CA SER A 34 5.92 -21.34 -24.83
C SER A 34 5.72 -19.96 -25.48
N SER A 35 4.51 -19.41 -25.46
CA SER A 35 4.37 -17.97 -25.60
C SER A 35 4.98 -17.34 -24.35
N VAL A 36 6.29 -17.12 -24.38
CA VAL A 36 6.90 -16.02 -23.63
C VAL A 36 6.18 -14.79 -24.16
N VAL A 37 5.03 -14.50 -23.57
CA VAL A 37 4.33 -13.25 -23.79
C VAL A 37 5.33 -12.26 -23.23
N GLU A 38 5.97 -11.48 -24.10
CA GLU A 38 6.76 -10.34 -23.65
C GLU A 38 5.79 -9.48 -22.85
N VAL A 39 5.87 -9.62 -21.54
CA VAL A 39 4.95 -8.97 -20.62
C VAL A 39 5.33 -7.50 -20.67
N THR A 40 4.56 -6.73 -21.42
CA THR A 40 4.66 -5.27 -21.39
C THR A 40 4.11 -4.80 -20.06
N HIS A 41 4.99 -4.63 -19.09
CA HIS A 41 4.61 -4.06 -17.81
C HIS A 41 4.15 -2.61 -18.03
N PRO A 42 2.91 -2.26 -17.64
CA PRO A 42 2.45 -0.89 -17.76
C PRO A 42 3.37 0.02 -16.93
N THR A 43 3.74 1.15 -17.53
CA THR A 43 4.42 2.23 -16.81
C THR A 43 3.41 3.25 -16.31
N THR A 44 3.85 4.14 -15.43
CA THR A 44 2.99 5.16 -14.81
C THR A 44 2.28 6.03 -15.87
N ASP A 45 0.95 6.05 -15.82
CA ASP A 45 0.14 6.89 -16.70
C ASP A 45 0.09 8.34 -16.21
N ASN A 46 1.18 9.07 -16.47
CA ASN A 46 1.30 10.48 -16.09
C ASN A 46 0.25 11.36 -16.79
N THR A 47 -0.19 10.98 -18.00
CA THR A 47 -1.19 11.74 -18.76
C THR A 47 -2.54 11.68 -18.07
N ALA A 48 -3.00 10.47 -17.69
CA ALA A 48 -4.26 10.31 -16.97
C ALA A 48 -4.23 11.02 -15.61
N ILE A 49 -3.12 10.92 -14.87
CA ILE A 49 -2.95 11.63 -13.60
C ILE A 49 -3.13 13.15 -13.82
N LEU A 50 -2.39 13.74 -14.76
CA LEU A 50 -2.45 15.17 -15.03
C LEU A 50 -3.84 15.66 -15.44
N GLN A 51 -4.50 14.92 -16.34
CA GLN A 51 -5.86 15.23 -16.76
C GLN A 51 -6.85 15.18 -15.60
N THR A 52 -6.61 14.31 -14.62
CA THR A 52 -7.48 14.16 -13.44
C THR A 52 -7.20 15.25 -12.41
N ILE A 53 -5.96 15.69 -12.25
CA ILE A 53 -5.59 16.80 -11.34
C ILE A 53 -6.40 18.05 -11.71
N GLY A 54 -6.52 18.35 -13.00
CA GLY A 54 -7.31 19.49 -13.48
C GLY A 54 -8.83 19.37 -13.27
N GLN A 55 -9.33 18.20 -12.84
CA GLN A 55 -10.75 17.95 -12.61
C GLN A 55 -11.12 17.87 -11.13
N VAL A 56 -10.18 17.55 -10.24
CA VAL A 56 -10.46 17.48 -8.81
C VAL A 56 -10.47 18.86 -8.17
N ASN A 57 -11.46 19.09 -7.31
CA ASN A 57 -11.45 20.19 -6.36
C ASN A 57 -11.45 19.61 -4.95
N GLN A 58 -10.27 19.55 -4.34
CA GLN A 58 -10.10 19.05 -2.96
C GLN A 58 -10.18 20.16 -1.92
N LYS A 59 -10.50 21.38 -2.32
CA LYS A 59 -10.68 22.48 -1.40
C LYS A 59 -11.96 22.23 -0.62
N THR A 60 -11.82 21.96 0.67
CA THR A 60 -12.94 21.69 1.56
C THR A 60 -12.81 22.55 2.81
N SER A 61 -13.94 22.86 3.41
CA SER A 61 -14.02 23.54 4.70
C SER A 61 -15.05 22.83 5.57
N ALA A 62 -15.06 23.13 6.87
CA ALA A 62 -16.13 22.63 7.72
C ALA A 62 -17.50 23.04 7.17
N PRO A 63 -18.49 22.12 7.19
CA PRO A 63 -19.89 22.49 7.04
C PRO A 63 -20.24 23.64 7.97
N ILE A 64 -21.12 24.53 7.53
CA ILE A 64 -21.49 25.73 8.29
C ILE A 64 -22.00 25.41 9.70
N ASP A 65 -22.58 24.23 9.89
CA ASP A 65 -23.19 23.71 11.10
C ASP A 65 -22.30 22.73 11.90
N ALA A 66 -21.09 22.43 11.43
CA ALA A 66 -20.20 21.52 12.15
C ALA A 66 -19.76 22.15 13.48
N PRO A 67 -19.80 21.45 14.63
CA PRO A 67 -19.36 22.00 15.89
C PRO A 67 -17.83 22.17 15.95
N PRO A 68 -17.32 23.17 16.71
CA PRO A 68 -15.88 23.36 16.90
C PRO A 68 -15.27 22.16 17.60
N SER A 69 -13.97 21.92 17.36
CA SER A 69 -13.21 20.80 17.90
C SER A 69 -13.79 19.41 17.58
N SER A 70 -14.47 19.28 16.43
CA SER A 70 -14.86 17.98 15.90
C SER A 70 -13.63 17.13 15.59
N SER A 71 -13.77 15.80 15.70
CA SER A 71 -12.71 14.87 15.29
C SER A 71 -12.38 15.05 13.80
N VAL A 72 -11.11 14.88 13.45
CA VAL A 72 -10.65 14.88 12.06
C VAL A 72 -11.48 13.84 11.26
N PRO A 73 -12.12 14.22 10.14
CA PRO A 73 -12.88 13.29 9.33
C PRO A 73 -11.93 12.29 8.66
N PRO A 74 -12.41 11.07 8.34
CA PRO A 74 -11.64 10.10 7.58
C PRO A 74 -11.12 10.67 6.26
N VAL A 75 -9.99 10.18 5.79
CA VAL A 75 -9.41 10.53 4.47
C VAL A 75 -10.41 10.20 3.35
N ILE A 76 -10.60 11.18 2.46
CA ILE A 76 -11.48 11.06 1.31
C ILE A 76 -10.64 10.74 0.08
N VAL A 77 -11.07 9.72 -0.67
CA VAL A 77 -10.60 9.43 -2.01
C VAL A 77 -11.47 10.23 -2.98
N THR A 78 -10.81 11.08 -3.78
CA THR A 78 -11.46 12.04 -4.68
C THR A 78 -11.39 11.62 -6.15
N ALA A 79 -10.46 10.73 -6.49
CA ALA A 79 -10.40 10.08 -7.79
C ALA A 79 -9.74 8.70 -7.66
N VAL A 80 -10.13 7.77 -8.54
CA VAL A 80 -9.47 6.48 -8.75
C VAL A 80 -9.36 6.25 -10.24
N ASP A 81 -8.12 6.12 -10.75
CA ASP A 81 -7.82 5.85 -12.16
C ASP A 81 -8.51 6.82 -13.12
N GLY A 82 -8.52 8.10 -12.76
CA GLY A 82 -9.15 9.18 -13.52
C GLY A 82 -10.67 9.31 -13.37
N SER A 83 -11.32 8.38 -12.67
CA SER A 83 -12.74 8.51 -12.32
C SER A 83 -12.89 9.28 -11.02
N LEU A 84 -13.60 10.40 -11.05
CA LEU A 84 -13.91 11.18 -9.85
C LEU A 84 -14.81 10.38 -8.90
N VAL A 85 -14.45 10.35 -7.63
CA VAL A 85 -15.19 9.70 -6.56
C VAL A 85 -15.27 10.64 -5.35
N ASN A 86 -16.15 10.34 -4.41
CA ASN A 86 -16.20 11.03 -3.12
C ASN A 86 -16.52 9.98 -2.07
N SER A 87 -15.51 9.23 -1.66
CA SER A 87 -15.67 8.03 -0.84
C SER A 87 -14.54 7.96 0.17
N THR A 88 -14.79 7.35 1.33
CA THR A 88 -13.69 7.14 2.28
C THR A 88 -12.80 6.00 1.78
N VAL A 89 -11.56 5.95 2.26
CA VAL A 89 -10.63 4.83 1.98
C VAL A 89 -11.26 3.48 2.35
N SER A 90 -12.02 3.42 3.44
CA SER A 90 -12.72 2.20 3.86
C SER A 90 -13.80 1.78 2.87
N ASP A 91 -14.50 2.72 2.25
CA ASP A 91 -15.53 2.43 1.25
C ASP A 91 -14.90 1.88 -0.04
N VAL A 92 -13.81 2.50 -0.51
CA VAL A 92 -13.10 2.08 -1.73
C VAL A 92 -12.52 0.68 -1.57
N THR A 93 -11.87 0.40 -0.43
CA THR A 93 -11.28 -0.92 -0.15
C THR A 93 -12.33 -2.01 0.11
N SER A 94 -13.50 -1.65 0.63
CA SER A 94 -14.61 -2.59 0.85
C SER A 94 -15.33 -2.95 -0.45
N ALA A 95 -15.42 -2.03 -1.41
CA ALA A 95 -16.08 -2.27 -2.70
C ALA A 95 -15.40 -3.38 -3.51
N SER A 96 -14.06 -3.47 -3.45
CA SER A 96 -13.28 -4.54 -4.07
C SER A 96 -13.51 -5.92 -3.43
N SER A 97 -14.03 -5.98 -2.20
CA SER A 97 -14.12 -7.20 -1.38
C SER A 97 -15.56 -7.61 -1.05
N SER A 98 -16.48 -7.57 -2.05
CA SER A 98 -17.92 -7.86 -1.91
C SER A 98 -18.35 -9.25 -1.38
N ARG A 99 -17.46 -10.04 -0.75
CA ARG A 99 -17.80 -11.26 0.01
C ARG A 99 -17.69 -11.05 1.52
N ARG A 100 -18.82 -10.70 2.14
CA ARG A 100 -19.20 -10.88 3.57
C ARG A 100 -18.08 -10.68 4.62
N ARG A 101 -17.97 -9.47 5.18
CA ARG A 101 -17.40 -9.28 6.53
C ARG A 101 -18.32 -8.48 7.44
N ARG A 102 -18.80 -9.13 8.51
CA ARG A 102 -19.36 -8.48 9.70
C ARG A 102 -18.21 -7.77 10.42
N SER A 103 -18.31 -6.45 10.59
CA SER A 103 -17.31 -5.66 11.30
C SER A 103 -17.26 -6.06 12.79
N ARG A 104 -16.14 -6.67 13.19
CA ARG A 104 -15.71 -6.70 14.58
C ARG A 104 -14.68 -5.60 14.74
N ARG A 105 -15.12 -4.49 15.33
CA ARG A 105 -14.28 -3.36 15.73
C ARG A 105 -13.30 -3.87 16.80
N SER A 106 -12.09 -4.23 16.39
CA SER A 106 -10.98 -4.53 17.30
C SER A 106 -10.43 -3.21 17.81
N SER A 107 -11.05 -2.67 18.85
CA SER A 107 -10.53 -1.52 19.61
C SER A 107 -9.39 -2.00 20.51
N LEU A 108 -8.21 -2.24 19.94
CA LEU A 108 -7.00 -2.22 20.73
C LEU A 108 -6.63 -0.75 20.96
N PRO A 109 -6.41 -0.30 22.21
CA PRO A 109 -5.96 1.05 22.48
C PRO A 109 -4.55 1.20 21.90
N GLN A 110 -4.45 1.85 20.74
CA GLN A 110 -3.18 2.29 20.20
C GLN A 110 -2.65 3.33 21.19
N VAL A 111 -1.60 2.96 21.91
CA VAL A 111 -0.90 3.87 22.83
C VAL A 111 -0.20 4.88 21.93
N THR A 112 -0.86 5.99 21.62
CA THR A 112 -0.24 7.12 20.97
C THR A 112 0.88 7.61 21.89
N PRO A 113 2.15 7.64 21.43
CA PRO A 113 3.22 8.26 22.19
C PRO A 113 2.77 9.66 22.59
N LEU A 114 2.92 10.02 23.88
CA LEU A 114 2.62 11.37 24.34
C LEU A 114 3.42 12.35 23.49
N GLN A 115 2.77 12.99 22.52
CA GLN A 115 3.42 13.98 21.67
C GLN A 115 3.96 15.07 22.58
N ARG A 116 5.26 15.37 22.43
CA ARG A 116 5.89 16.47 23.15
C ARG A 116 5.07 17.72 22.83
N LYS A 117 4.49 18.34 23.86
CA LYS A 117 3.80 19.63 23.73
C LYS A 117 4.74 20.59 22.99
N ARG A 118 4.32 21.11 21.84
CA ARG A 118 5.13 22.03 21.07
C ARG A 118 5.03 23.41 21.71
N SER A 119 5.99 24.25 21.40
CA SER A 119 6.05 25.65 21.82
C SER A 119 5.58 26.53 20.66
N SER A 120 5.10 27.74 20.94
CA SER A 120 4.77 28.70 19.88
C SER A 120 5.99 29.06 19.02
N SER A 121 7.20 28.94 19.57
CA SER A 121 8.45 29.08 18.80
C SER A 121 8.69 27.97 17.79
N ASP A 122 7.96 26.86 17.85
CA ASP A 122 7.99 25.81 16.83
C ASP A 122 7.13 26.16 15.61
N TYR A 123 6.47 27.33 15.59
CA TYR A 123 5.66 27.81 14.47
C TYR A 123 6.28 29.05 13.81
N VAL A 124 6.01 29.21 12.51
CA VAL A 124 6.38 30.39 11.71
C VAL A 124 5.13 30.99 11.08
N GLN A 125 5.02 32.31 11.14
CA GLN A 125 3.95 33.02 10.44
C GLN A 125 4.24 32.99 8.93
N VAL A 126 3.33 32.40 8.17
CA VAL A 126 3.41 32.31 6.70
C VAL A 126 2.84 33.57 6.06
N PHE A 127 1.77 34.12 6.64
CA PHE A 127 1.21 35.41 6.24
C PHE A 127 0.60 36.15 7.43
N ALA A 128 0.76 37.47 7.40
CA ALA A 128 0.23 38.39 8.41
C ALA A 128 -1.25 38.69 8.16
N PRO A 129 -2.01 39.08 9.21
CA PRO A 129 -3.37 39.59 9.03
C PRO A 129 -3.35 40.94 8.29
N GLU A 130 -4.41 41.22 7.55
CA GLU A 130 -4.69 42.58 7.06
C GLU A 130 -4.96 43.54 8.22
N ALA A 131 -4.92 44.85 7.93
CA ALA A 131 -5.22 45.86 8.94
C ALA A 131 -6.64 45.68 9.53
N ALA A 132 -6.79 45.94 10.82
CA ALA A 132 -8.07 45.80 11.51
C ALA A 132 -9.20 46.57 10.80
N GLY A 133 -10.34 45.91 10.59
CA GLY A 133 -11.50 46.47 9.88
C GLY A 133 -11.44 46.40 8.36
N VAL A 134 -10.34 45.89 7.78
CA VAL A 134 -10.28 45.57 6.34
C VAL A 134 -10.88 44.18 6.11
N HIS A 135 -11.75 44.07 5.10
CA HIS A 135 -12.28 42.77 4.66
C HIS A 135 -11.13 41.88 4.17
N ASP A 136 -11.14 40.65 4.63
CA ASP A 136 -10.10 39.66 4.38
C ASP A 136 -10.73 38.31 3.97
N GLY A 137 -9.91 37.31 3.68
CA GLY A 137 -10.33 35.94 3.40
C GLY A 137 -9.69 34.90 4.32
N SER A 138 -10.42 33.84 4.65
CA SER A 138 -9.84 32.64 5.25
C SER A 138 -9.31 31.72 4.16
N ILE A 139 -8.41 30.82 4.54
CA ILE A 139 -7.91 29.76 3.65
C ILE A 139 -9.07 28.87 3.22
N GLU A 140 -9.10 28.57 1.92
CA GLU A 140 -9.91 27.54 1.29
C GLU A 140 -8.96 26.65 0.48
N GLY A 141 -8.39 25.66 1.18
CA GLY A 141 -7.30 24.82 0.71
C GLY A 141 -7.61 23.32 0.80
N SER A 142 -6.72 22.50 0.23
CA SER A 142 -6.71 21.05 0.42
C SER A 142 -6.30 20.67 1.85
N ALA A 143 -6.32 19.38 2.20
CA ALA A 143 -5.88 18.86 3.49
C ALA A 143 -6.55 19.49 4.72
N TYR A 144 -7.79 19.98 4.60
CA TYR A 144 -8.57 20.43 5.75
C TYR A 144 -8.76 19.31 6.77
N LEU A 145 -8.44 19.57 8.04
CA LEU A 145 -8.56 18.60 9.12
C LEU A 145 -9.79 18.87 9.98
N THR A 146 -9.86 20.05 10.59
CA THR A 146 -10.93 20.45 11.51
C THR A 146 -10.77 21.93 11.85
N TYR A 147 -11.63 22.46 12.71
CA TYR A 147 -11.49 23.81 13.24
C TYR A 147 -11.88 23.85 14.71
N THR A 148 -11.44 24.90 15.40
CA THR A 148 -11.98 25.30 16.71
C THR A 148 -12.23 26.80 16.72
N VAL A 149 -12.92 27.26 17.75
CA VAL A 149 -12.90 28.66 18.15
C VAL A 149 -12.01 28.83 19.38
N VAL A 150 -11.29 29.94 19.44
CA VAL A 150 -10.37 30.27 20.55
C VAL A 150 -10.83 31.56 21.22
N ASN A 151 -10.32 31.89 22.42
CA ASN A 151 -10.72 33.11 23.11
C ASN A 151 -10.47 34.36 22.25
N ASN A 152 -11.49 35.21 22.05
CA ASN A 152 -11.42 36.44 21.24
C ASN A 152 -11.22 37.73 22.05
N ALA A 153 -10.87 37.66 23.34
CA ALA A 153 -10.49 38.86 24.11
C ALA A 153 -9.22 39.50 23.56
N THR A 154 -8.37 38.69 22.92
CA THR A 154 -7.23 39.08 22.10
C THR A 154 -7.20 38.20 20.84
N TYR A 155 -6.37 38.59 19.87
CA TYR A 155 -6.04 37.72 18.73
C TYR A 155 -5.13 36.57 19.21
N ASN A 156 -5.73 35.55 19.82
CA ASN A 156 -5.04 34.54 20.63
C ASN A 156 -4.39 33.44 19.78
N ILE A 157 -3.18 33.74 19.31
CA ILE A 157 -2.35 32.84 18.52
C ILE A 157 -1.97 31.58 19.32
N ASP A 158 -1.57 31.74 20.58
CA ASP A 158 -1.08 30.62 21.40
C ASP A 158 -2.13 29.51 21.58
N ASP A 159 -3.40 29.86 21.80
CA ASP A 159 -4.49 28.87 21.91
C ASP A 159 -4.75 28.15 20.57
N CYS A 160 -4.60 28.85 19.44
CA CYS A 160 -4.76 28.28 18.11
C CYS A 160 -3.61 27.32 17.76
N LEU A 161 -2.36 27.69 18.10
CA LEU A 161 -1.21 26.80 17.94
C LEU A 161 -1.31 25.58 18.85
N ALA A 162 -1.74 25.77 20.10
CA ALA A 162 -1.97 24.67 21.03
C ALA A 162 -3.10 23.74 20.57
N PHE A 163 -4.07 24.23 19.78
CA PHE A 163 -5.06 23.39 19.12
C PHE A 163 -4.43 22.51 18.04
N CYS A 164 -3.58 23.07 17.19
CA CYS A 164 -2.84 22.29 16.18
C CYS A 164 -2.05 21.13 16.81
N ASP A 165 -1.39 21.36 17.94
CA ASP A 165 -0.66 20.32 18.69
C ASP A 165 -1.50 19.11 19.12
N ARG A 166 -2.83 19.27 19.22
CA ARG A 166 -3.76 18.20 19.60
C ARG A 166 -4.42 17.52 18.41
N VAL A 167 -4.34 18.14 17.24
CA VAL A 167 -4.93 17.63 16.01
C VAL A 167 -3.88 16.78 15.29
N GLU A 168 -4.15 15.48 15.21
CA GLU A 168 -3.28 14.56 14.50
C GLU A 168 -3.09 14.99 13.04
N GLY A 169 -1.84 15.07 12.60
CA GLY A 169 -1.46 15.51 11.26
C GLY A 169 -1.52 17.03 11.03
N CYS A 170 -1.76 17.87 12.05
CA CYS A 170 -1.77 19.32 11.84
C CYS A 170 -0.37 19.88 11.57
N GLU A 171 -0.22 20.51 10.40
CA GLU A 171 0.99 21.18 9.90
C GLU A 171 0.80 22.70 9.76
N PHE A 172 -0.44 23.17 9.65
CA PHE A 172 -0.77 24.58 9.46
C PHE A 172 -2.09 24.96 10.12
N VAL A 173 -2.17 26.19 10.61
CA VAL A 173 -3.42 26.80 11.05
C VAL A 173 -3.66 28.15 10.40
N ASN A 174 -4.93 28.42 10.06
CA ASN A 174 -5.42 29.74 9.70
C ASN A 174 -6.29 30.29 10.83
N LEU A 175 -5.84 31.38 11.45
CA LEU A 175 -6.55 32.11 12.49
C LEU A 175 -7.21 33.35 11.88
N TYR A 176 -8.49 33.58 12.13
CA TYR A 176 -9.23 34.72 11.56
C TYR A 176 -10.50 35.03 12.34
N TYR A 177 -10.99 36.27 12.25
CA TYR A 177 -12.33 36.59 12.74
C TYR A 177 -13.37 36.29 11.68
N GLU A 178 -14.47 35.66 12.08
CA GLU A 178 -15.66 35.43 11.24
C GLU A 178 -16.87 36.11 11.89
N PHE A 179 -17.25 37.27 11.38
CA PHE A 179 -18.36 38.05 11.92
C PHE A 179 -19.70 37.63 11.33
N ASN A 180 -20.78 37.96 12.05
CA ASN A 180 -22.16 37.69 11.65
C ASN A 180 -22.44 36.20 11.39
N ASN A 181 -21.91 35.31 12.23
CA ASN A 181 -22.23 33.90 12.23
C ASN A 181 -23.04 33.56 13.49
N GLU A 182 -24.35 33.32 13.34
CA GLU A 182 -25.30 33.05 14.43
C GLU A 182 -24.83 31.90 15.34
N LEU A 183 -24.20 30.88 14.76
CA LEU A 183 -23.71 29.74 15.54
C LEU A 183 -22.53 30.12 16.45
N LEU A 184 -21.58 30.90 15.93
CA LEU A 184 -20.44 31.41 16.69
C LEU A 184 -20.86 32.45 17.74
N ASP A 185 -21.81 33.31 17.36
CA ASP A 185 -22.25 34.46 18.16
C ASP A 185 -23.14 34.03 19.34
N PHE A 186 -24.00 33.00 19.17
CA PHE A 186 -25.05 32.67 20.15
C PHE A 186 -25.14 31.21 20.54
N VAL A 187 -24.75 30.27 19.68
CA VAL A 187 -25.04 28.84 19.89
C VAL A 187 -23.89 28.11 20.57
N PHE A 188 -22.66 28.30 20.07
CA PHE A 188 -21.49 27.65 20.66
C PHE A 188 -21.12 28.28 22.00
N SER A 189 -20.71 27.42 22.94
CA SER A 189 -20.50 27.78 24.34
C SER A 189 -19.37 28.79 24.55
N GLU A 190 -18.43 28.80 23.62
CA GLU A 190 -17.23 29.61 23.60
C GLU A 190 -17.53 31.08 23.28
N LYS A 191 -18.66 31.35 22.61
CA LYS A 191 -19.11 32.70 22.20
C LYS A 191 -18.00 33.55 21.59
N SER A 192 -17.21 32.90 20.73
CA SER A 192 -16.06 33.49 20.08
C SER A 192 -16.22 33.39 18.58
N ASN A 193 -15.99 34.52 17.93
CA ASN A 193 -15.90 34.65 16.49
C ASN A 193 -14.45 34.50 15.97
N LEU A 194 -13.48 34.22 16.84
CA LEU A 194 -12.08 33.98 16.46
C LEU A 194 -11.88 32.49 16.17
N LYS A 195 -11.82 32.17 14.88
CA LYS A 195 -11.79 30.80 14.35
C LYS A 195 -10.37 30.40 14.00
N CYS A 196 -10.00 29.18 14.38
CA CYS A 196 -8.72 28.56 14.12
C CYS A 196 -8.97 27.27 13.31
N SER A 197 -8.71 27.32 12.00
CA SER A 197 -8.86 26.18 11.09
C SER A 197 -7.53 25.47 10.93
N ALA A 198 -7.50 24.14 11.12
CA ALA A 198 -6.31 23.31 11.05
C ALA A 198 -6.25 22.51 9.74
N TYR A 199 -5.05 22.41 9.18
CA TYR A 199 -4.76 21.77 7.91
C TYR A 199 -3.54 20.84 8.03
N GLY A 200 -3.55 19.78 7.22
CA GLY A 200 -2.45 18.82 7.12
C GLY A 200 -1.35 19.21 6.14
N ASP A 201 -1.41 20.42 5.59
CA ASP A 201 -0.39 20.97 4.70
C ASP A 201 -0.30 22.50 4.85
N VAL A 202 0.80 23.07 4.37
CA VAL A 202 1.10 24.50 4.47
C VAL A 202 0.42 25.27 3.34
N HIS A 203 -0.38 26.25 3.72
CA HIS A 203 -1.07 27.15 2.80
C HIS A 203 -0.49 28.56 2.83
N ASN A 204 -0.72 29.34 1.78
CA ASN A 204 -0.24 30.72 1.67
C ASN A 204 -1.38 31.73 1.42
N ALA A 205 -1.04 33.02 1.44
CA ALA A 205 -2.04 34.09 1.35
C ALA A 205 -2.85 34.09 0.04
N SER A 206 -2.36 33.49 -1.05
CA SER A 206 -3.12 33.40 -2.31
C SER A 206 -4.35 32.51 -2.21
N GLU A 207 -4.41 31.65 -1.19
CA GLU A 207 -5.52 30.73 -0.93
C GLU A 207 -6.58 31.32 0.01
N LYS A 208 -6.48 32.61 0.37
CA LYS A 208 -7.45 33.36 1.17
C LYS A 208 -8.72 33.69 0.34
N THR A 209 -9.36 32.67 -0.24
CA THR A 209 -10.47 32.85 -1.18
C THR A 209 -11.85 32.79 -0.55
N ASN A 210 -11.97 32.30 0.69
CA ASN A 210 -13.24 32.36 1.42
C ASN A 210 -13.41 33.74 2.08
N LEU A 211 -14.23 34.59 1.46
CA LEU A 211 -14.52 35.95 1.96
C LEU A 211 -15.76 36.01 2.89
N GLY A 212 -16.39 34.87 3.17
CA GLY A 212 -17.72 34.80 3.78
C GLY A 212 -18.83 35.04 2.77
N GLY A 213 -19.85 35.82 3.14
CA GLY A 213 -20.98 36.18 2.27
C GLY A 213 -22.22 35.32 2.46
N GLN A 214 -22.22 34.38 3.40
CA GLN A 214 -23.38 33.55 3.70
C GLN A 214 -24.32 34.26 4.68
N ALA A 215 -25.63 34.11 4.48
CA ALA A 215 -26.62 34.54 5.47
C ALA A 215 -26.74 33.46 6.55
N SER A 216 -26.21 33.73 7.75
CA SER A 216 -26.26 32.78 8.87
C SER A 216 -27.49 32.99 9.76
N TYR A 217 -28.02 34.21 9.81
CA TYR A 217 -29.11 34.57 10.73
C TYR A 217 -30.48 34.25 10.14
N THR A 218 -31.42 33.87 11.00
CA THR A 218 -32.84 33.79 10.59
C THR A 218 -33.38 35.18 10.22
N GLN A 219 -34.07 35.28 9.08
CA GLN A 219 -34.72 36.53 8.66
C GLN A 219 -35.84 36.93 9.63
N VAL A 220 -35.71 38.10 10.26
CA VAL A 220 -36.74 38.68 11.13
C VAL A 220 -37.43 39.84 10.41
N GLY A 221 -38.66 39.60 9.93
CA GLY A 221 -39.44 40.59 9.20
C GLY A 221 -38.82 40.95 7.84
N ASN A 222 -38.76 42.25 7.54
CA ASN A 222 -38.21 42.79 6.29
C ASN A 222 -36.78 43.36 6.44
N GLN A 223 -36.10 43.07 7.55
CA GLN A 223 -34.72 43.53 7.74
C GLN A 223 -33.77 42.71 6.87
N PRO A 224 -32.78 43.34 6.21
CA PRO A 224 -31.73 42.60 5.51
C PRO A 224 -30.98 41.70 6.50
N VAL A 225 -30.80 40.43 6.13
CA VAL A 225 -30.01 39.49 6.92
C VAL A 225 -28.53 39.86 6.75
N PRO A 226 -27.77 40.11 7.83
CA PRO A 226 -26.36 40.40 7.71
C PRO A 226 -25.63 39.19 7.13
N LEU A 227 -24.72 39.44 6.19
CA LEU A 227 -23.86 38.40 5.63
C LEU A 227 -22.63 38.22 6.52
N THR A 228 -22.13 37.00 6.59
CA THR A 228 -20.83 36.70 7.21
C THR A 228 -19.72 37.43 6.48
N TYR A 229 -18.67 37.82 7.20
CA TYR A 229 -17.45 38.33 6.58
C TYR A 229 -16.24 38.01 7.45
N ILE A 230 -15.08 37.94 6.80
CA ILE A 230 -13.81 37.58 7.44
C ILE A 230 -12.90 38.81 7.53
N THR A 231 -12.14 38.91 8.62
CA THR A 231 -11.08 39.93 8.81
C THR A 231 -9.87 39.34 9.53
N GLU A 232 -8.74 40.03 9.44
CA GLU A 232 -7.51 39.75 10.20
C GLU A 232 -7.08 38.27 10.10
N SER A 233 -7.03 37.73 8.89
CA SER A 233 -6.70 36.33 8.65
C SER A 233 -5.18 36.13 8.56
N SER A 234 -4.62 35.34 9.48
CA SER A 234 -3.20 35.00 9.54
C SER A 234 -2.97 33.50 9.43
N GLY A 235 -1.80 33.12 8.92
CA GLY A 235 -1.41 31.73 8.70
C GLY A 235 -0.15 31.38 9.44
N TRP A 236 -0.14 30.22 10.11
CA TRP A 236 0.99 29.74 10.90
C TRP A 236 1.28 28.30 10.54
N ALA A 237 2.49 28.04 10.06
CA ALA A 237 2.97 26.69 9.75
C ALA A 237 3.86 26.19 10.87
N LEU A 238 3.82 24.89 11.12
CA LEU A 238 4.83 24.22 11.91
C LEU A 238 6.18 24.43 11.23
N LYS A 239 7.19 24.84 11.98
CA LYS A 239 8.56 24.89 11.46
C LYS A 239 8.96 23.45 11.15
N PRO A 240 9.44 23.18 9.93
CA PRO A 240 10.01 21.88 9.66
C PRO A 240 11.18 21.67 10.64
N ALA A 241 11.29 20.45 11.19
CA ALA A 241 12.28 20.14 12.23
C ALA A 241 13.73 20.38 11.75
N GLU A 242 13.92 20.41 10.43
CA GLU A 242 15.09 20.90 9.69
C GLU A 242 14.59 21.82 8.55
N PRO A 243 15.38 22.79 8.03
CA PRO A 243 14.92 23.82 7.09
C PRO A 243 14.28 23.36 5.76
N THR A 244 14.18 22.07 5.48
CA THR A 244 13.76 21.57 4.16
C THR A 244 12.67 20.50 4.16
N GLU A 245 12.25 19.89 5.27
CA GLU A 245 11.30 18.76 5.19
C GLU A 245 10.26 18.67 6.34
N PRO A 246 8.97 18.42 6.02
CA PRO A 246 7.95 18.14 7.02
C PRO A 246 8.27 16.84 7.78
N ALA A 247 7.65 16.67 8.96
CA ALA A 247 7.86 15.48 9.78
C ALA A 247 7.66 14.21 8.95
N GLN A 248 8.62 13.27 9.04
CA GLN A 248 8.51 11.99 8.34
C GLN A 248 7.29 11.24 8.88
N PRO A 249 6.30 10.89 8.03
CA PRO A 249 5.14 10.12 8.47
C PRO A 249 5.57 8.73 8.94
N ALA A 250 4.82 8.16 9.87
CA ALA A 250 5.05 6.79 10.31
C ALA A 250 4.93 5.83 9.12
N THR A 251 5.80 4.82 9.07
CA THR A 251 5.70 3.75 8.08
C THR A 251 4.51 2.87 8.43
N PRO A 252 3.59 2.61 7.48
CA PRO A 252 2.44 1.73 7.71
C PRO A 252 2.86 0.32 8.12
N ALA A 253 2.03 -0.35 8.92
CA ALA A 253 2.29 -1.73 9.31
C ALA A 253 2.35 -2.65 8.08
N GLY A 254 3.38 -3.50 8.00
CA GLY A 254 3.58 -4.40 6.86
C GLY A 254 4.26 -3.73 5.66
N TYR A 255 4.74 -2.49 5.81
CA TYR A 255 5.53 -1.79 4.80
C TYR A 255 6.89 -1.39 5.35
N GLU A 256 7.82 -1.11 4.45
CA GLU A 256 9.05 -0.37 4.74
C GLU A 256 9.15 0.86 3.81
N LEU A 257 9.79 1.92 4.30
CA LEU A 257 10.14 3.08 3.47
C LEU A 257 11.34 2.70 2.61
N VAL A 258 11.19 2.81 1.29
CA VAL A 258 12.25 2.57 0.31
C VAL A 258 13.05 3.84 0.04
N PHE A 259 12.36 4.96 -0.17
CA PHE A 259 13.01 6.26 -0.37
C PHE A 259 12.11 7.43 0.02
N GLY A 260 12.75 8.59 0.18
CA GLY A 260 12.10 9.89 0.23
C GLY A 260 12.10 10.57 1.60
N PRO A 261 11.59 11.81 1.66
CA PRO A 261 10.92 12.51 0.56
C PRO A 261 11.88 12.96 -0.56
N THR A 262 11.36 13.03 -1.79
CA THR A 262 12.04 13.63 -2.95
C THR A 262 11.07 14.53 -3.74
N GLY A 263 11.58 15.23 -4.74
CA GLY A 263 10.77 15.99 -5.71
C GLY A 263 10.29 15.17 -6.92
N GLY A 264 10.58 13.87 -6.96
CA GLY A 264 10.28 13.00 -8.11
C GLY A 264 9.35 11.85 -7.74
N ALA A 265 8.29 11.64 -8.52
CA ALA A 265 7.41 10.48 -8.44
C ALA A 265 7.92 9.35 -9.33
N ASN A 266 7.57 8.11 -8.98
CA ASN A 266 7.97 6.95 -9.77
C ASN A 266 7.32 6.96 -11.16
N ASN A 267 8.15 6.74 -12.18
CA ASN A 267 7.74 6.29 -13.51
C ASN A 267 8.37 4.91 -13.73
N ALA A 268 7.69 3.88 -13.21
CA ALA A 268 8.23 2.53 -13.07
C ALA A 268 7.31 1.49 -13.72
N PRO A 269 7.84 0.33 -14.13
CA PRO A 269 7.02 -0.79 -14.58
C PRO A 269 6.15 -1.35 -13.46
N GLY A 270 5.11 -2.08 -13.84
CA GLY A 270 4.19 -2.73 -12.93
C GLY A 270 3.12 -1.80 -12.37
N TYR A 271 2.85 -0.69 -13.06
CA TYR A 271 1.87 0.30 -12.67
C TYR A 271 0.46 -0.28 -12.62
N MET A 272 -0.15 -0.22 -11.45
CA MET A 272 -1.50 -0.72 -11.21
C MET A 272 -2.54 0.37 -11.27
N GLY A 273 -2.19 1.65 -11.46
CA GLY A 273 -3.11 2.78 -11.39
C GLY A 273 -2.84 3.73 -10.22
N PHE A 274 -3.78 4.65 -9.98
CA PHE A 274 -3.62 5.68 -8.95
C PHE A 274 -4.93 6.04 -8.25
N ALA A 275 -4.79 6.68 -7.09
CA ALA A 275 -5.87 7.34 -6.39
C ALA A 275 -5.44 8.72 -5.89
N PHE A 276 -6.40 9.64 -5.78
CA PHE A 276 -6.20 10.94 -5.17
C PHE A 276 -6.82 10.99 -3.78
N LEU A 277 -6.02 11.37 -2.79
CA LEU A 277 -6.42 11.58 -1.40
C LEU A 277 -6.61 13.08 -1.15
N ASP A 278 -7.53 13.45 -0.27
CA ASP A 278 -7.79 14.84 0.14
C ASP A 278 -6.67 15.44 1.01
N ARG A 279 -5.78 14.60 1.55
CA ARG A 279 -4.62 14.96 2.37
C ARG A 279 -3.47 13.97 2.20
N TYR A 280 -2.26 14.36 2.59
CA TYR A 280 -1.10 13.46 2.58
C TYR A 280 -1.21 12.42 3.71
N ASP A 281 -1.69 11.23 3.39
CA ASP A 281 -1.85 10.15 4.38
C ASP A 281 -1.30 8.82 3.83
N VAL A 282 -0.20 8.38 4.44
CA VAL A 282 0.55 7.18 4.03
C VAL A 282 -0.20 5.90 4.40
N ASP A 283 -0.91 5.87 5.53
CA ASP A 283 -1.71 4.72 5.96
C ASP A 283 -2.93 4.55 5.04
N ALA A 284 -3.55 5.64 4.60
CA ALA A 284 -4.61 5.63 3.60
C ALA A 284 -4.13 5.07 2.26
N CYS A 285 -2.95 5.49 1.79
CA CYS A 285 -2.38 4.96 0.54
C CYS A 285 -2.00 3.48 0.66
N ALA A 286 -1.44 3.05 1.81
CA ALA A 286 -1.20 1.65 2.10
C ALA A 286 -2.49 0.82 2.09
N ALA A 287 -3.57 1.31 2.71
CA ALA A 287 -4.87 0.65 2.69
C ALA A 287 -5.43 0.52 1.26
N LEU A 288 -5.25 1.54 0.41
CA LEU A 288 -5.62 1.46 -1.01
C LEU A 288 -4.80 0.41 -1.76
N CYS A 289 -3.50 0.34 -1.52
CA CYS A 289 -2.63 -0.71 -2.08
C CYS A 289 -3.07 -2.11 -1.59
N ASN A 290 -3.34 -2.27 -0.29
CA ASN A 290 -3.82 -3.54 0.29
C ASN A 290 -5.17 -3.99 -0.30
N GLY A 291 -6.06 -3.03 -0.58
CA GLY A 291 -7.39 -3.27 -1.16
C GLY A 291 -7.43 -3.26 -2.69
N ARG A 292 -6.30 -3.00 -3.37
CA ARG A 292 -6.21 -3.04 -4.83
C ARG A 292 -6.39 -4.49 -5.29
N GLY A 293 -7.25 -4.68 -6.28
CA GLY A 293 -7.39 -5.97 -6.95
C GLY A 293 -6.05 -6.41 -7.55
N TYR A 294 -5.88 -7.71 -7.75
CA TYR A 294 -4.70 -8.22 -8.43
C TYR A 294 -4.70 -7.78 -9.90
N ASP A 295 -3.53 -7.45 -10.41
CA ASP A 295 -3.26 -7.36 -11.83
C ASP A 295 -3.07 -8.77 -12.42
N ALA A 296 -3.60 -9.01 -13.62
CA ALA A 296 -3.58 -10.36 -14.22
C ALA A 296 -2.16 -10.86 -14.52
N VAL A 297 -1.22 -9.94 -14.67
CA VAL A 297 0.18 -10.23 -14.94
C VAL A 297 0.97 -10.20 -13.64
N GLY A 298 0.88 -9.13 -12.88
CA GLY A 298 1.80 -8.89 -11.76
C GLY A 298 1.28 -9.26 -10.38
N GLY A 299 -0.02 -9.51 -10.28
CA GLY A 299 -0.66 -9.87 -9.04
C GLY A 299 -0.97 -8.66 -8.15
N VAL A 300 -0.88 -8.85 -6.84
CA VAL A 300 -1.25 -7.85 -5.83
C VAL A 300 -0.31 -6.65 -5.84
N CYS A 301 -0.80 -5.53 -5.31
CA CYS A 301 0.04 -4.38 -5.03
C CYS A 301 1.12 -4.73 -3.99
N GLN A 302 2.38 -4.55 -4.40
CA GLN A 302 3.58 -4.79 -3.60
C GLN A 302 4.31 -3.49 -3.26
N TYR A 303 3.95 -2.38 -3.91
CA TYR A 303 4.63 -1.11 -3.74
C TYR A 303 3.68 0.06 -4.01
N PHE A 304 3.86 1.16 -3.30
CA PHE A 304 3.21 2.41 -3.65
C PHE A 304 4.15 3.60 -3.51
N ASN A 305 3.87 4.64 -4.31
CA ASN A 305 4.50 5.93 -4.23
C ASN A 305 3.43 6.98 -3.93
N ILE A 306 3.58 7.69 -2.81
CA ILE A 306 2.70 8.79 -2.42
C ILE A 306 3.44 10.12 -2.55
N TRP A 307 2.80 11.09 -3.21
CA TRP A 307 3.40 12.40 -3.48
C TRP A 307 2.34 13.51 -3.53
N ARG A 308 2.78 14.75 -3.32
CA ARG A 308 1.94 15.96 -3.36
C ARG A 308 2.07 16.66 -4.70
N ALA A 309 0.94 16.91 -5.34
CA ALA A 309 0.79 17.74 -6.52
C ALA A 309 0.68 19.22 -6.13
N VAL A 310 1.61 20.05 -6.59
CA VAL A 310 1.57 21.51 -6.43
C VAL A 310 1.34 22.12 -7.80
N VAL A 311 0.25 22.88 -8.00
CA VAL A 311 -0.05 23.57 -9.25
C VAL A 311 -0.02 25.08 -8.97
N ASP A 312 0.76 25.83 -9.74
CA ASP A 312 0.93 27.28 -9.54
C ASP A 312 1.40 27.66 -8.11
N GLY A 313 2.19 26.80 -7.48
CA GLY A 313 2.65 26.99 -6.11
C GLY A 313 1.62 26.65 -5.03
N VAL A 314 0.45 26.13 -5.40
CA VAL A 314 -0.64 25.75 -4.49
C VAL A 314 -0.79 24.22 -4.40
N PRO A 315 -0.72 23.61 -3.19
CA PRO A 315 -1.07 22.21 -3.00
C PRO A 315 -2.48 21.91 -3.53
N THR A 316 -2.59 20.98 -4.48
CA THR A 316 -3.84 20.70 -5.20
C THR A 316 -4.38 19.31 -4.88
N THR A 317 -3.51 18.29 -4.85
CA THR A 317 -3.91 16.91 -4.53
C THR A 317 -2.74 16.07 -4.01
N TYR A 318 -3.06 14.90 -3.48
CA TYR A 318 -2.10 13.90 -3.00
C TYR A 318 -2.31 12.60 -3.75
N THR A 319 -1.33 12.21 -4.54
CA THR A 319 -1.42 11.06 -5.44
C THR A 319 -0.81 9.84 -4.78
N CYS A 320 -1.57 8.75 -4.75
CA CYS A 320 -1.15 7.41 -4.37
C CYS A 320 -1.04 6.56 -5.64
N SER A 321 0.17 6.38 -6.17
CA SER A 321 0.45 5.52 -7.32
C SER A 321 0.82 4.13 -6.84
N MET A 322 0.17 3.08 -7.35
CA MET A 322 0.31 1.70 -6.87
C MET A 322 0.98 0.83 -7.92
N TYR A 323 1.78 -0.15 -7.49
CA TYR A 323 2.56 -1.03 -8.35
C TYR A 323 2.61 -2.46 -7.81
N TYR A 324 2.62 -3.44 -8.72
CA TYR A 324 2.85 -4.84 -8.36
C TYR A 324 4.33 -5.21 -8.37
N LEU A 325 5.18 -4.41 -9.02
CA LEU A 325 6.64 -4.50 -8.90
C LEU A 325 7.15 -3.46 -7.90
N VAL A 326 8.14 -3.85 -7.12
CA VAL A 326 8.82 -2.92 -6.21
C VAL A 326 9.70 -1.95 -7.03
N ALA A 327 9.49 -0.65 -6.82
CA ALA A 327 10.31 0.40 -7.39
C ALA A 327 11.19 1.06 -6.32
N ASP A 328 12.18 1.83 -6.76
CA ASP A 328 13.10 2.57 -5.90
C ASP A 328 13.29 4.02 -6.37
N GLU A 329 14.19 4.76 -5.72
CA GLU A 329 14.48 6.17 -6.02
C GLU A 329 15.00 6.36 -7.46
N SER A 330 15.65 5.37 -8.07
CA SER A 330 16.22 5.52 -9.42
C SER A 330 15.14 5.70 -10.50
N THR A 331 13.92 5.24 -10.22
CA THR A 331 12.75 5.41 -11.10
C THR A 331 11.89 6.62 -10.74
N ALA A 332 12.25 7.38 -9.71
CA ALA A 332 11.56 8.58 -9.23
C ALA A 332 11.85 9.81 -10.12
N VAL A 333 11.58 9.68 -11.43
CA VAL A 333 11.99 10.64 -12.46
C VAL A 333 10.85 11.53 -12.98
N ASN A 334 9.64 11.40 -12.44
CA ASN A 334 8.53 12.31 -12.77
C ASN A 334 8.52 13.50 -11.81
N TYR A 335 9.00 14.66 -12.28
CA TYR A 335 9.06 15.91 -11.50
C TYR A 335 7.84 16.82 -11.69
N GLY A 336 6.86 16.40 -12.49
CA GLY A 336 5.72 17.22 -12.91
C GLY A 336 5.81 17.70 -14.37
N GLN A 337 4.77 18.40 -14.83
CA GLN A 337 4.64 18.89 -16.21
C GLN A 337 3.87 20.23 -16.22
N GLY A 338 4.35 21.20 -16.98
CA GLY A 338 3.77 22.56 -16.97
C GLY A 338 3.92 23.20 -15.59
N ASP A 339 2.81 23.68 -15.03
CA ASP A 339 2.76 24.30 -13.71
C ASP A 339 2.61 23.28 -12.56
N LEU A 340 2.42 21.99 -12.89
CA LEU A 340 2.46 20.92 -11.90
C LEU A 340 3.91 20.64 -11.49
N VAL A 341 4.16 20.67 -10.18
CA VAL A 341 5.39 20.23 -9.54
C VAL A 341 5.09 19.09 -8.58
N VAL A 342 5.89 18.02 -8.63
CA VAL A 342 5.84 16.92 -7.67
C VAL A 342 6.68 17.28 -6.44
N THR A 343 6.12 17.06 -5.25
CA THR A 343 6.82 17.28 -3.99
C THR A 343 6.48 16.20 -2.96
N LEU A 344 7.29 16.09 -1.91
CA LEU A 344 7.07 15.14 -0.80
C LEU A 344 6.88 13.69 -1.26
N SER A 345 7.55 13.29 -2.34
CA SER A 345 7.39 11.95 -2.91
C SER A 345 8.10 10.90 -2.08
N ARG A 346 7.39 9.85 -1.66
CA ARG A 346 7.93 8.75 -0.86
C ARG A 346 7.51 7.41 -1.43
N GLY A 347 8.42 6.46 -1.42
CA GLY A 347 8.20 5.09 -1.91
C GLY A 347 8.14 4.10 -0.76
N TYR A 348 7.13 3.22 -0.75
CA TYR A 348 6.95 2.20 0.27
C TYR A 348 6.77 0.82 -0.36
N LYS A 349 7.58 -0.16 0.04
CA LYS A 349 7.40 -1.55 -0.39
C LYS A 349 6.68 -2.34 0.70
N ARG A 350 5.78 -3.21 0.26
CA ARG A 350 5.03 -4.14 1.08
C ARG A 350 5.93 -5.32 1.44
N LEU A 351 5.94 -5.69 2.71
CA LEU A 351 6.78 -6.77 3.22
C LEU A 351 6.06 -8.11 3.05
N SER A 352 6.75 -9.05 2.38
CA SER A 352 6.36 -10.46 2.40
C SER A 352 6.86 -11.12 3.69
N VAL A 353 6.03 -11.92 4.35
CA VAL A 353 6.48 -12.83 5.43
C VAL A 353 7.08 -14.13 4.89
N LEU A 354 6.95 -14.37 3.58
CA LEU A 354 7.50 -15.52 2.89
C LEU A 354 8.89 -15.17 2.32
N PRO A 355 9.96 -15.87 2.73
CA PRO A 355 11.25 -15.74 2.08
C PRO A 355 11.20 -16.37 0.68
N ASP A 356 11.85 -15.71 -0.29
CA ASP A 356 12.13 -16.29 -1.60
C ASP A 356 10.89 -16.83 -2.34
N GLY A 357 9.85 -16.00 -2.41
CA GLY A 357 8.56 -16.37 -2.99
C GLY A 357 8.59 -16.76 -4.48
N GLY A 358 9.57 -16.25 -5.22
CA GLY A 358 9.85 -16.61 -6.62
C GLY A 358 11.00 -17.62 -6.78
N PHE A 359 11.45 -18.27 -5.69
CA PHE A 359 12.45 -19.35 -5.72
C PHE A 359 13.86 -18.98 -6.23
N GLU A 360 14.10 -17.72 -6.58
CA GLU A 360 15.34 -17.21 -7.19
C GLU A 360 16.61 -17.42 -6.35
N SER A 361 16.50 -17.79 -5.06
CA SER A 361 17.68 -18.20 -4.27
C SER A 361 18.32 -19.51 -4.75
N TYR A 362 17.58 -20.35 -5.49
CA TYR A 362 18.10 -21.57 -6.09
C TYR A 362 18.74 -21.29 -7.45
N THR A 363 20.06 -21.28 -7.52
CA THR A 363 20.82 -20.90 -8.72
C THR A 363 21.68 -22.03 -9.27
N CYS A 364 21.79 -22.13 -10.59
CA CYS A 364 22.81 -22.94 -11.28
C CYS A 364 23.09 -22.38 -12.69
N ASP A 365 24.12 -22.89 -13.37
CA ASP A 365 24.57 -22.34 -14.66
C ASP A 365 23.60 -22.63 -15.83
N ASP A 366 22.89 -23.77 -15.80
CA ASP A 366 22.03 -24.28 -16.87
C ASP A 366 20.67 -24.76 -16.28
N PHE A 367 19.97 -25.67 -16.98
CA PHE A 367 18.83 -26.38 -16.42
C PHE A 367 19.27 -27.28 -15.26
N CYS A 368 18.71 -27.04 -14.08
CA CYS A 368 18.85 -27.94 -12.94
C CYS A 368 17.58 -27.91 -12.07
N TYR A 369 17.45 -28.92 -11.22
CA TYR A 369 16.38 -28.95 -10.23
C TYR A 369 16.80 -29.71 -8.98
N ALA A 370 16.11 -29.42 -7.88
CA ALA A 370 16.31 -30.08 -6.60
C ALA A 370 14.98 -30.28 -5.88
N ALA A 371 14.89 -31.31 -5.04
CA ALA A 371 13.73 -31.51 -4.17
C ALA A 371 13.60 -30.39 -3.12
N SER A 372 14.67 -29.66 -2.80
CA SER A 372 14.66 -28.61 -1.77
C SER A 372 15.77 -27.59 -2.01
N SER A 373 15.59 -26.39 -1.49
CA SER A 373 16.57 -25.32 -1.37
C SER A 373 16.70 -24.88 0.10
N ASP A 374 17.46 -23.82 0.36
CA ASP A 374 17.58 -23.25 1.71
C ASP A 374 16.25 -22.69 2.24
N ASN A 375 15.36 -22.26 1.34
CA ASN A 375 14.10 -21.57 1.68
C ASN A 375 12.86 -22.45 1.50
N TRP A 376 12.96 -23.55 0.74
CA TRP A 376 11.83 -24.37 0.36
C TRP A 376 12.13 -25.87 0.41
N VAL A 377 11.15 -26.65 0.83
CA VAL A 377 11.24 -28.11 0.95
C VAL A 377 10.10 -28.73 0.16
N GLY A 378 10.45 -29.44 -0.90
CA GLY A 378 9.59 -30.38 -1.60
C GLY A 378 9.61 -31.75 -0.91
N THR A 379 8.44 -32.36 -0.81
CA THR A 379 8.24 -33.67 -0.19
C THR A 379 7.39 -34.54 -1.10
N THR A 380 7.64 -35.84 -0.98
CA THR A 380 7.08 -36.89 -1.80
C THR A 380 6.34 -37.89 -0.91
N PRO A 381 5.16 -38.39 -1.30
CA PRO A 381 4.50 -39.50 -0.63
C PRO A 381 5.37 -40.77 -0.57
N SER A 382 5.02 -41.70 0.31
CA SER A 382 5.76 -42.95 0.43
C SER A 382 5.65 -43.78 -0.85
N GLY A 383 6.74 -43.91 -1.59
CA GLY A 383 6.82 -44.72 -2.81
C GLY A 383 7.04 -43.89 -4.08
N GLY A 384 6.81 -42.58 -4.03
CA GLY A 384 7.11 -41.69 -5.15
C GLY A 384 8.56 -41.22 -5.19
N ALA A 385 8.90 -40.41 -6.19
CA ALA A 385 10.19 -39.73 -6.26
C ALA A 385 10.10 -38.36 -6.95
N LEU A 386 10.53 -37.31 -6.21
CA LEU A 386 10.69 -35.95 -6.73
C LEU A 386 9.38 -35.32 -7.21
N ASP A 387 8.32 -35.47 -6.41
CA ASP A 387 6.97 -35.00 -6.77
C ASP A 387 6.76 -33.52 -6.45
N ALA A 388 7.69 -32.91 -5.73
CA ALA A 388 7.77 -31.47 -5.54
C ALA A 388 9.23 -31.06 -5.64
N THR A 389 9.53 -30.18 -6.59
CA THR A 389 10.90 -29.80 -6.96
C THR A 389 10.98 -28.34 -7.34
N ILE A 390 12.16 -27.75 -7.23
CA ILE A 390 12.46 -26.37 -7.62
C ILE A 390 13.33 -26.44 -8.87
N PHE A 391 12.89 -25.79 -9.94
CA PHE A 391 13.49 -25.84 -11.27
C PHE A 391 14.12 -24.49 -11.59
N HIS A 392 15.42 -24.47 -11.89
CA HIS A 392 16.08 -23.31 -12.45
C HIS A 392 16.03 -23.41 -13.98
N TYR A 393 14.98 -22.85 -14.56
CA TYR A 393 14.80 -22.72 -16.00
C TYR A 393 13.79 -21.63 -16.32
N SER A 394 14.25 -20.48 -16.84
CA SER A 394 13.41 -19.30 -17.08
C SER A 394 12.22 -19.55 -18.01
N THR A 395 12.30 -20.52 -18.91
CA THR A 395 11.17 -20.90 -19.79
C THR A 395 10.00 -21.52 -19.00
N PHE A 396 10.26 -22.01 -17.79
CA PHE A 396 9.26 -22.56 -16.88
C PHE A 396 8.98 -21.62 -15.71
N ALA A 397 9.46 -20.38 -15.74
CA ALA A 397 9.21 -19.41 -14.68
C ALA A 397 8.20 -18.38 -15.19
N HIS A 398 7.35 -17.90 -14.29
CA HIS A 398 6.49 -16.75 -14.56
C HIS A 398 7.33 -15.47 -14.59
N THR A 399 8.19 -15.29 -13.58
CA THR A 399 9.21 -14.24 -13.55
C THR A 399 10.56 -14.81 -13.15
N GLY A 400 11.65 -14.14 -13.54
CA GLY A 400 13.00 -14.59 -13.18
C GLY A 400 13.44 -15.85 -13.93
N ASN A 401 14.05 -16.78 -13.20
CA ASN A 401 14.66 -18.00 -13.74
C ASN A 401 14.17 -19.26 -13.05
N VAL A 402 13.45 -19.17 -11.94
CA VAL A 402 13.15 -20.31 -11.09
C VAL A 402 11.66 -20.44 -10.85
N SER A 403 11.16 -21.68 -10.87
CA SER A 403 9.79 -21.98 -10.44
C SER A 403 9.76 -23.29 -9.68
N ALA A 404 8.66 -23.55 -8.99
CA ALA A 404 8.42 -24.85 -8.39
C ALA A 404 7.54 -25.71 -9.30
N LEU A 405 7.86 -26.99 -9.38
CA LEU A 405 7.09 -28.04 -10.04
C LEU A 405 6.42 -28.91 -8.97
N LEU A 406 5.14 -29.20 -9.17
CA LEU A 406 4.37 -30.21 -8.46
C LEU A 406 3.98 -31.33 -9.44
N GLY A 407 4.17 -32.57 -9.02
CA GLY A 407 4.17 -33.80 -9.82
C GLY A 407 5.58 -34.36 -10.03
N ALA A 408 5.72 -35.68 -10.22
CA ALA A 408 7.00 -36.36 -10.36
C ALA A 408 7.87 -35.74 -11.48
N ALA A 409 9.02 -35.17 -11.12
CA ALA A 409 9.91 -34.45 -12.04
C ALA A 409 10.44 -35.32 -13.20
N ASN A 410 10.42 -36.65 -13.05
CA ASN A 410 10.82 -37.57 -14.11
C ASN A 410 9.61 -38.27 -14.78
N GLY A 411 8.39 -38.04 -14.28
CA GLY A 411 7.20 -38.79 -14.68
C GLY A 411 7.22 -40.26 -14.24
N ASP A 412 7.99 -40.59 -13.20
CA ASP A 412 8.17 -41.98 -12.74
C ASP A 412 6.93 -42.54 -12.01
N ASP A 413 6.06 -41.66 -11.49
CA ASP A 413 4.82 -42.00 -10.79
C ASP A 413 3.76 -40.89 -10.93
N SER A 414 2.55 -41.16 -10.45
CA SER A 414 1.39 -40.25 -10.49
C SER A 414 1.04 -39.70 -9.10
N ASP A 415 1.99 -39.64 -8.18
CA ASP A 415 1.75 -39.14 -6.84
C ASP A 415 1.82 -37.61 -6.79
N ALA A 416 1.07 -37.01 -5.86
CA ALA A 416 1.06 -35.58 -5.66
C ALA A 416 2.13 -35.14 -4.67
N GLY A 417 2.92 -34.15 -5.05
CA GLY A 417 3.95 -33.58 -4.19
C GLY A 417 3.43 -32.48 -3.30
N SER A 418 4.21 -32.17 -2.27
CA SER A 418 3.95 -31.06 -1.35
C SER A 418 5.18 -30.18 -1.21
N LEU A 419 5.00 -28.90 -1.50
CA LEU A 419 6.01 -27.85 -1.37
C LEU A 419 5.68 -26.98 -0.14
N SER A 420 6.66 -26.69 0.70
CA SER A 420 6.48 -25.84 1.88
C SER A 420 7.74 -25.01 2.15
N PRO A 421 7.62 -23.81 2.74
CA PRO A 421 8.79 -23.07 3.21
C PRO A 421 9.58 -23.91 4.22
N ALA A 422 10.90 -23.86 4.16
CA ALA A 422 11.80 -24.65 5.01
C ALA A 422 11.65 -24.33 6.52
N LYS A 423 11.11 -23.15 6.84
CA LYS A 423 10.82 -22.70 8.20
C LYS A 423 9.40 -22.15 8.28
N PRO A 424 8.73 -22.28 9.44
CA PRO A 424 7.45 -21.62 9.68
C PRO A 424 7.53 -20.11 9.46
N LEU A 425 6.45 -19.54 8.94
CA LEU A 425 6.31 -18.13 8.63
C LEU A 425 6.19 -17.27 9.89
N THR A 426 6.83 -16.11 9.90
CA THR A 426 6.81 -15.17 11.03
C THR A 426 5.61 -14.23 10.92
N THR A 427 4.43 -14.73 11.26
CA THR A 427 3.18 -13.96 11.25
C THR A 427 2.83 -13.38 12.63
N VAL A 428 1.89 -12.44 12.65
CA VAL A 428 1.29 -11.90 13.88
C VAL A 428 -0.04 -12.61 14.13
N LYS A 429 -0.17 -13.20 15.32
CA LYS A 429 -1.38 -13.92 15.73
C LYS A 429 -2.62 -13.02 15.65
N GLY A 430 -3.64 -13.47 14.92
CA GLY A 430 -4.91 -12.77 14.74
C GLY A 430 -4.92 -11.72 13.62
N SER A 431 -3.77 -11.43 13.00
CA SER A 431 -3.68 -10.54 11.85
C SER A 431 -4.12 -11.23 10.57
N ASN A 432 -4.68 -10.46 9.63
CA ASN A 432 -5.08 -10.97 8.32
C ASN A 432 -3.93 -10.83 7.33
N TYR A 433 -3.73 -11.84 6.51
CA TYR A 433 -2.76 -11.84 5.43
C TYR A 433 -3.44 -12.14 4.12
N VAL A 434 -2.91 -11.55 3.05
CA VAL A 434 -3.15 -11.99 1.69
C VAL A 434 -2.05 -12.95 1.29
N LEU A 435 -2.43 -14.12 0.78
CA LEU A 435 -1.55 -15.06 0.12
C LEU A 435 -1.88 -15.03 -1.36
N GLN A 436 -0.87 -14.85 -2.20
CA GLN A 436 -0.95 -14.97 -3.65
C GLN A 436 0.05 -16.00 -4.14
N LEU A 437 -0.28 -16.66 -5.24
CA LEU A 437 0.68 -17.35 -6.10
C LEU A 437 0.19 -17.32 -7.56
N PHE A 438 1.09 -17.58 -8.50
CA PHE A 438 0.79 -17.85 -9.89
C PHE A 438 0.90 -19.35 -10.15
N VAL A 439 -0.05 -19.91 -10.89
CA VAL A 439 -0.09 -21.34 -11.22
C VAL A 439 -0.24 -21.55 -12.71
N ALA A 440 0.61 -22.39 -13.29
CA ALA A 440 0.47 -22.89 -14.66
C ALA A 440 0.21 -24.41 -14.65
N ASN A 441 -0.81 -24.84 -15.38
CA ASN A 441 -1.28 -26.22 -15.55
C ASN A 441 -1.49 -26.50 -17.05
N ASP A 442 -0.50 -26.15 -17.86
CA ASP A 442 -0.58 -26.17 -19.33
C ASP A 442 0.71 -26.74 -19.95
N PHE A 443 1.35 -27.66 -19.21
CA PHE A 443 2.62 -28.24 -19.59
C PHE A 443 2.47 -29.40 -20.57
N SER A 444 1.55 -30.32 -20.28
CA SER A 444 1.17 -31.42 -21.16
C SER A 444 -0.08 -31.08 -22.00
N ASP A 445 -0.68 -32.06 -22.67
CA ASP A 445 -1.88 -31.80 -23.45
C ASP A 445 -3.12 -31.55 -22.57
N ASP A 446 -4.13 -30.89 -23.12
CA ASP A 446 -5.36 -30.54 -22.38
C ASP A 446 -6.07 -31.75 -21.75
N VAL A 447 -5.85 -32.97 -22.28
CA VAL A 447 -6.47 -34.20 -21.77
C VAL A 447 -5.75 -34.67 -20.51
N ASP A 448 -4.42 -34.66 -20.53
CA ASP A 448 -3.58 -35.01 -19.41
C ASP A 448 -3.67 -33.95 -18.29
N GLU A 449 -3.65 -32.66 -18.62
CA GLU A 449 -3.78 -31.56 -17.65
C GLU A 449 -5.20 -31.36 -17.11
N ALA A 450 -6.22 -32.05 -17.65
CA ALA A 450 -7.59 -31.91 -17.17
C ALA A 450 -7.76 -32.24 -15.68
N ALA A 451 -6.87 -33.07 -15.12
CA ALA A 451 -6.84 -33.46 -13.72
C ALA A 451 -5.91 -32.58 -12.86
N ALA A 452 -5.21 -31.60 -13.45
CA ALA A 452 -4.27 -30.74 -12.73
C ALA A 452 -5.00 -29.92 -11.66
N ALA A 453 -4.50 -30.03 -10.43
CA ALA A 453 -5.01 -29.33 -9.28
C ALA A 453 -3.87 -28.96 -8.33
N VAL A 454 -3.94 -27.73 -7.83
CA VAL A 454 -3.07 -27.21 -6.76
C VAL A 454 -3.95 -26.82 -5.59
N GLU A 455 -3.73 -27.46 -4.45
CA GLU A 455 -4.33 -27.13 -3.17
C GLU A 455 -3.40 -26.26 -2.33
N VAL A 456 -3.97 -25.23 -1.71
CA VAL A 456 -3.24 -24.35 -0.80
C VAL A 456 -3.73 -24.63 0.61
N LEU A 457 -2.82 -25.07 1.47
CA LEU A 457 -3.06 -25.39 2.86
C LEU A 457 -2.37 -24.37 3.77
N TRP A 458 -3.13 -23.83 4.72
CA TRP A 458 -2.64 -22.97 5.79
C TRP A 458 -2.78 -23.70 7.12
N ASN A 459 -1.66 -24.02 7.75
CA ASN A 459 -1.60 -24.87 8.95
C ASN A 459 -2.34 -26.21 8.78
N GLY A 460 -2.14 -26.86 7.62
CA GLY A 460 -2.79 -28.13 7.28
C GLY A 460 -4.28 -28.04 6.96
N LYS A 461 -4.86 -26.84 6.93
CA LYS A 461 -6.25 -26.61 6.49
C LYS A 461 -6.26 -26.01 5.11
N GLN A 462 -6.99 -26.64 4.18
CA GLN A 462 -7.22 -26.09 2.85
C GLN A 462 -7.91 -24.72 2.92
N VAL A 463 -7.28 -23.72 2.32
CA VAL A 463 -7.81 -22.35 2.18
C VAL A 463 -8.31 -22.07 0.77
N GLY A 464 -7.90 -22.88 -0.20
CA GLY A 464 -8.47 -22.90 -1.54
C GLY A 464 -7.74 -23.88 -2.46
N SER A 465 -8.12 -23.86 -3.73
CA SER A 465 -7.54 -24.68 -4.78
C SER A 465 -7.58 -23.96 -6.11
N VAL A 466 -6.68 -24.35 -7.00
CA VAL A 466 -6.58 -23.91 -8.38
C VAL A 466 -6.68 -25.15 -9.26
N THR A 467 -7.57 -25.14 -10.25
CA THR A 467 -7.91 -26.35 -11.03
C THR A 467 -8.09 -26.02 -12.49
N GLY A 468 -7.78 -26.98 -13.36
CA GLY A 468 -7.96 -26.86 -14.80
C GLY A 468 -6.78 -26.21 -15.50
N VAL A 469 -6.83 -26.24 -16.84
CA VAL A 469 -5.77 -25.77 -17.72
C VAL A 469 -5.70 -24.24 -17.73
N GLN A 470 -4.53 -23.71 -17.39
CA GLN A 470 -4.27 -22.28 -17.37
C GLN A 470 -2.77 -22.01 -17.44
N HIS A 471 -2.41 -20.88 -18.03
CA HIS A 471 -1.03 -20.39 -18.05
C HIS A 471 -0.89 -19.28 -17.02
N TYR A 472 0.00 -19.47 -16.02
CA TYR A 472 0.29 -18.54 -14.92
C TYR A 472 -0.84 -17.60 -14.56
N ALA A 473 -1.94 -18.16 -14.07
CA ALA A 473 -3.05 -17.35 -13.58
C ALA A 473 -2.82 -17.03 -12.08
N PRO A 474 -2.98 -15.76 -11.66
CA PRO A 474 -2.87 -15.39 -10.26
C PRO A 474 -4.04 -15.97 -9.46
N SER A 475 -3.72 -16.49 -8.27
CA SER A 475 -4.69 -16.97 -7.29
C SER A 475 -4.43 -16.35 -5.93
N GLN A 476 -5.50 -15.88 -5.27
CA GLN A 476 -5.42 -15.12 -4.04
C GLN A 476 -6.30 -15.71 -2.93
N PHE A 477 -5.76 -15.77 -1.71
CA PHE A 477 -6.42 -16.33 -0.54
C PHE A 477 -6.21 -15.42 0.66
N ASN A 478 -7.25 -15.26 1.48
CA ASN A 478 -7.15 -14.53 2.75
C ASN A 478 -6.97 -15.53 3.90
N VAL A 479 -5.90 -15.36 4.67
CA VAL A 479 -5.55 -16.23 5.79
C VAL A 479 -5.40 -15.41 7.08
N VAL A 480 -5.47 -16.08 8.22
CA VAL A 480 -5.29 -15.44 9.54
C VAL A 480 -4.07 -16.05 10.22
N GLY A 481 -3.14 -15.20 10.64
CA GLY A 481 -1.90 -15.62 11.28
C GLY A 481 -2.13 -16.23 12.65
N THR A 482 -1.33 -17.22 13.01
CA THR A 482 -1.32 -17.87 14.34
C THR A 482 -0.03 -17.63 15.13
N GLY A 483 1.01 -17.11 14.48
CA GLY A 483 2.30 -16.78 15.10
C GLY A 483 3.39 -17.84 14.96
N ALA A 484 3.35 -18.63 13.88
CA ALA A 484 4.37 -19.56 13.35
C ALA A 484 3.70 -20.42 12.26
N ASP A 485 3.08 -19.77 11.27
CA ASP A 485 2.20 -20.48 10.34
C ASP A 485 2.98 -21.35 9.34
N VAL A 486 2.37 -22.45 8.91
CA VAL A 486 2.91 -23.33 7.88
C VAL A 486 2.07 -23.18 6.62
N LEU A 487 2.71 -22.79 5.52
CA LEU A 487 2.15 -22.89 4.18
C LEU A 487 2.55 -24.22 3.57
N THR A 488 1.58 -24.94 3.01
CA THR A 488 1.83 -26.07 2.11
C THR A 488 1.07 -25.86 0.82
N ILE A 489 1.77 -26.00 -0.30
CA ILE A 489 1.22 -26.00 -1.64
C ILE A 489 1.35 -27.44 -2.13
N GLN A 490 0.22 -28.11 -2.33
CA GLN A 490 0.19 -29.53 -2.67
C GLN A 490 -0.53 -29.68 -4.00
N GLY A 491 -0.04 -30.55 -4.87
CA GLY A 491 -0.70 -30.74 -6.16
C GLY A 491 0.18 -31.46 -7.15
N GLY A 492 -0.24 -31.37 -8.41
CA GLY A 492 0.36 -32.09 -9.52
C GLY A 492 0.26 -33.61 -9.36
N ALA A 493 0.26 -34.33 -10.47
CA ALA A 493 0.38 -35.78 -10.51
C ALA A 493 0.67 -36.13 -11.97
N ALA A 494 1.88 -36.58 -12.30
CA ALA A 494 2.22 -36.84 -13.69
C ALA A 494 1.18 -37.81 -14.31
N PRO A 495 0.69 -37.53 -15.53
CA PRO A 495 1.16 -36.53 -16.48
C PRO A 495 0.59 -35.11 -16.31
N ALA A 496 -0.20 -34.80 -15.29
CA ALA A 496 -0.73 -33.46 -15.01
C ALA A 496 0.22 -32.68 -14.09
N TRP A 497 1.15 -31.91 -14.65
CA TRP A 497 2.13 -31.15 -13.86
C TRP A 497 1.63 -29.74 -13.57
N SER A 498 1.91 -29.25 -12.36
CA SER A 498 1.58 -27.89 -11.98
C SER A 498 2.84 -27.10 -11.65
N PHE A 499 3.03 -25.96 -12.30
CA PHE A 499 4.08 -25.01 -11.97
C PHE A 499 3.52 -23.93 -11.05
N VAL A 500 4.31 -23.55 -10.06
CA VAL A 500 3.99 -22.52 -9.07
C VAL A 500 5.11 -21.49 -9.06
N ASP A 501 4.73 -20.21 -9.09
CA ASP A 501 5.68 -19.10 -9.04
C ASP A 501 5.09 -17.88 -8.31
N ASP A 502 5.94 -16.90 -8.01
CA ASP A 502 5.58 -15.60 -7.43
C ASP A 502 4.66 -15.69 -6.21
N VAL A 503 5.02 -16.58 -5.29
CA VAL A 503 4.29 -16.75 -4.04
C VAL A 503 4.55 -15.54 -3.15
N PHE A 504 3.50 -14.84 -2.74
CA PHE A 504 3.62 -13.63 -1.94
C PHE A 504 2.64 -13.65 -0.77
N ILE A 505 3.13 -13.35 0.44
CA ILE A 505 2.28 -13.34 1.65
C ILE A 505 2.51 -12.06 2.41
N ALA A 506 1.52 -11.17 2.45
CA ALA A 506 1.66 -9.88 3.10
C ALA A 506 0.49 -9.54 4.02
N LEU A 507 0.78 -8.68 5.00
CA LEU A 507 -0.21 -8.17 5.95
C LEU A 507 -1.27 -7.34 5.20
N LEU A 508 -2.55 -7.51 5.55
CA LEU A 508 -3.69 -6.74 5.04
C LEU A 508 -4.06 -5.55 5.93
#